data_AF-A0AAV0BBT9-F1
#
_entry.id   AF-A0AAV0BBT9-F1
#
_cell.length_a   1.000
_cell.length_b   1.000
_cell.length_c   1.000
_cell.angle_alpha   90.00
_cell.angle_beta   90.00
_cell.angle_gamma   90.00
#
_symmetry.space_group_name_H-M   'P 1'
#
loop_
_entity.id
_entity.type
_entity.pdbx_description
1 polymer ?
#
loop_
_entity_poly.entity_id
_entity_poly.type
_entity_poly.pdbx_seq_one_letter_code
_entity_poly.pdbx_strand_id
1 'polypeptide(L)'
;MWYPFQNKEVVIGCLLAGCTQSLMSIKTYDHIRIVLRLCDVDLPSWKTFQHAKSNLQKMAHCKDQLTVSILGNPITKVSIEGLLKQELGNPLVAKYLDFNPEDAARQNIFKLSQSEKWLHQFPRDLQAQMISHGGKHFYIYEPVQINNGNVVVPIYFYTKKNKLFSKVSRLHVEVSYNMDVEISIHGELDFHSSCLKDIPTEEFWKPYNEIHVKNGEQLASKCGNILHC
;
A
#
# COMPACT_ATOMS: atom_id res chain seq x y z
N MET A 1 25.13 -16.82 3.53
CA MET A 1 24.66 -15.95 2.42
C MET A 1 24.78 -14.52 2.91
N TRP A 2 25.51 -13.63 2.22
CA TRP A 2 25.79 -12.26 2.70
C TRP A 2 24.87 -11.19 2.07
N TYR A 3 23.81 -11.60 1.36
CA TYR A 3 22.83 -10.70 0.74
C TYR A 3 22.28 -9.70 1.76
N PRO A 4 22.21 -8.39 1.46
CA PRO A 4 22.42 -7.72 0.15
C PRO A 4 23.87 -7.37 -0.20
N PHE A 5 24.86 -7.76 0.61
CA PHE A 5 26.28 -7.50 0.39
C PHE A 5 26.96 -8.62 -0.43
N GLN A 6 28.05 -8.26 -1.13
CA GLN A 6 28.81 -9.20 -1.95
C GLN A 6 29.61 -10.22 -1.12
N ASN A 7 30.17 -9.78 0.01
CA ASN A 7 31.01 -10.61 0.90
C ASN A 7 31.02 -10.07 2.34
N LYS A 8 31.63 -10.83 3.26
CA LYS A 8 31.73 -10.47 4.68
C LYS A 8 32.58 -9.23 4.92
N GLU A 9 33.61 -9.03 4.10
CA GLU A 9 34.56 -7.93 4.21
C GLU A 9 33.89 -6.58 3.94
N VAL A 10 32.92 -6.54 3.02
CA VAL A 10 32.10 -5.35 2.78
C VAL A 10 31.22 -5.04 3.99
N VAL A 11 30.66 -6.05 4.66
CA VAL A 11 29.86 -5.84 5.88
C VAL A 11 30.71 -5.24 7.00
N ILE A 12 31.89 -5.81 7.25
CA ILE A 12 32.83 -5.32 8.27
C ILE A 12 33.26 -3.89 7.94
N GLY A 13 33.58 -3.61 6.67
CA GLY A 13 33.88 -2.26 6.20
C GLY A 13 32.74 -1.28 6.43
N CYS A 14 31.49 -1.68 6.22
CA CYS A 14 30.31 -0.84 6.47
C CYS A 14 30.07 -0.54 7.96
N LEU A 15 30.28 -1.52 8.83
CA LEU A 15 30.16 -1.34 10.28
C LEU A 15 31.25 -0.40 10.82
N LEU A 16 32.48 -0.53 10.32
CA LEU A 16 33.61 0.33 10.70
C LEU A 16 33.45 1.76 10.16
N ALA A 17 33.07 1.93 8.90
CA ALA A 17 32.96 3.25 8.28
C ALA A 17 31.77 4.10 8.79
N GLY A 18 30.84 3.48 9.53
CA GLY A 18 29.70 4.15 10.12
C GLY A 18 28.52 4.28 9.18
N CYS A 19 27.74 3.21 9.08
CA CYS A 19 26.36 3.30 8.58
C CYS A 19 25.37 3.80 9.67
N THR A 20 25.80 3.92 10.93
CA THR A 20 24.91 4.18 12.09
C THR A 20 25.42 5.31 13.01
N GLN A 21 25.75 6.47 12.43
CA GLN A 21 26.03 7.75 13.12
C GLN A 21 27.48 8.04 13.57
N SER A 22 28.47 7.16 13.32
CA SER A 22 29.90 7.46 13.51
C SER A 22 30.62 7.67 12.18
N LEU A 23 30.72 8.91 11.67
CA LEU A 23 31.55 9.16 10.48
C LEU A 23 33.04 9.03 10.84
N MET A 24 33.66 7.88 10.53
CA MET A 24 35.12 7.80 10.50
C MET A 24 35.65 8.60 9.32
N SER A 25 36.80 9.26 9.51
CA SER A 25 37.48 9.92 8.38
C SER A 25 38.01 8.88 7.41
N ILE A 26 38.07 9.21 6.11
CA ILE A 26 38.65 8.35 5.07
C ILE A 26 40.09 7.94 5.45
N LYS A 27 40.86 8.88 6.01
CA LYS A 27 42.24 8.62 6.45
C LYS A 27 42.28 7.58 7.57
N THR A 28 41.39 7.68 8.55
CA THR A 28 41.29 6.70 9.65
C THR A 28 40.91 5.32 9.12
N TYR A 29 39.95 5.26 8.19
CA TYR A 29 39.55 4.02 7.53
C TYR A 29 40.71 3.37 6.78
N ASP A 30 41.49 4.15 6.02
CA ASP A 30 42.65 3.64 5.28
C ASP A 30 43.75 3.10 6.21
N HIS A 31 44.00 3.76 7.35
CA HIS A 31 44.94 3.23 8.36
C HIS A 31 44.45 1.89 8.93
N ILE A 32 43.16 1.80 9.31
CA ILE A 32 42.57 0.56 9.82
C ILE A 32 42.65 -0.55 8.76
N ARG A 33 42.38 -0.22 7.49
CA ARG A 33 42.47 -1.15 6.37
C ARG A 33 43.89 -1.70 6.20
N ILE A 34 44.92 -0.87 6.34
CA ILE A 34 46.33 -1.32 6.27
C ILE A 34 46.66 -2.25 7.43
N VAL A 35 46.27 -1.89 8.66
CA VAL A 35 46.52 -2.71 9.85
C VAL A 35 45.83 -4.07 9.75
N LEU A 36 44.56 -4.09 9.33
CA LEU A 36 43.80 -5.34 9.18
C LEU A 36 44.32 -6.22 8.05
N ARG A 37 44.93 -5.62 7.03
CA ARG A 37 45.59 -6.38 5.97
C ARG A 37 46.81 -7.16 6.48
N LEU A 38 47.48 -6.68 7.54
CA LEU A 38 48.54 -7.43 8.23
C LEU A 38 48.00 -8.64 9.01
N CYS A 39 46.70 -8.64 9.31
CA CYS A 39 45.98 -9.72 9.98
C CYS A 39 45.18 -10.59 8.99
N ASP A 40 45.54 -10.61 7.71
CA ASP A 40 44.87 -11.36 6.63
C ASP A 40 43.38 -10.99 6.41
N VAL A 41 42.97 -9.77 6.77
CA VAL A 41 41.61 -9.25 6.51
C VAL A 41 41.68 -8.13 5.47
N ASP A 42 41.27 -8.39 4.23
CA ASP A 42 41.28 -7.39 3.16
C ASP A 42 39.95 -6.64 3.08
N LEU A 43 39.89 -5.48 3.73
CA LEU A 43 38.72 -4.59 3.65
C LEU A 43 38.61 -3.92 2.28
N PRO A 44 37.39 -3.62 1.81
CA PRO A 44 37.16 -2.91 0.56
C PRO A 44 37.76 -1.50 0.59
N SER A 45 38.05 -0.96 -0.59
CA SER A 45 38.42 0.45 -0.71
C SER A 45 37.25 1.37 -0.35
N TRP A 46 37.55 2.62 0.05
CA TRP A 46 36.52 3.62 0.30
C TRP A 46 35.54 3.81 -0.87
N LYS A 47 36.04 3.75 -2.12
CA LYS A 47 35.20 3.84 -3.32
C LYS A 47 34.26 2.64 -3.43
N THR A 48 34.79 1.43 -3.23
CA THR A 48 34.00 0.19 -3.21
C THR A 48 32.90 0.27 -2.14
N PHE A 49 33.21 0.82 -0.97
CA PHE A 49 32.23 1.10 0.08
C PHE A 49 31.17 2.11 -0.37
N GLN A 50 31.53 3.25 -0.96
CA GLN A 50 30.56 4.22 -1.47
C GLN A 50 29.64 3.62 -2.54
N HIS A 51 30.18 2.76 -3.42
CA HIS A 51 29.37 2.05 -4.40
C HIS A 51 28.41 1.05 -3.73
N ALA A 52 28.88 0.27 -2.76
CA ALA A 52 28.02 -0.64 -2.00
C ALA A 52 26.90 0.12 -1.26
N LYS A 53 27.24 1.24 -0.59
CA LYS A 53 26.25 2.12 0.07
C LYS A 53 25.24 2.69 -0.92
N SER A 54 25.69 3.20 -2.07
CA SER A 54 24.80 3.71 -3.12
C SER A 54 23.87 2.62 -3.67
N ASN A 55 24.38 1.40 -3.85
CA ASN A 55 23.56 0.27 -4.28
C ASN A 55 22.51 -0.11 -3.24
N LEU A 56 22.86 -0.12 -1.96
CA LEU A 56 21.88 -0.34 -0.88
C LEU A 56 20.82 0.75 -0.82
N GLN A 57 21.22 2.02 -0.94
CA GLN A 57 20.28 3.13 -1.00
C GLN A 57 19.32 3.01 -2.20
N LYS A 58 19.82 2.57 -3.35
CA LYS A 58 18.98 2.27 -4.54
C LYS A 58 18.01 1.11 -4.27
N MET A 59 18.49 0.02 -3.68
CA MET A 59 17.65 -1.13 -3.32
C MET A 59 16.58 -0.77 -2.28
N ALA A 60 16.94 0.06 -1.29
CA ALA A 60 16.04 0.51 -0.25
C ALA A 60 15.11 1.65 -0.72
N HIS A 61 15.30 2.21 -1.92
CA HIS A 61 14.60 3.41 -2.40
C HIS A 61 14.77 4.66 -1.50
N CYS A 62 15.81 4.70 -0.66
CA CYS A 62 16.18 5.89 0.10
C CYS A 62 16.94 6.87 -0.80
N LYS A 63 16.24 7.81 -1.42
CA LYS A 63 16.87 8.91 -2.16
C LYS A 63 17.12 10.08 -1.20
N ASP A 64 18.41 10.37 -1.01
CA ASP A 64 18.87 11.58 -0.35
C ASP A 64 18.79 12.75 -1.34
N GLN A 65 18.06 13.81 -0.97
CA GLN A 65 17.98 15.05 -1.72
C GLN A 65 18.88 16.10 -1.04
N LEU A 66 19.89 16.56 -1.78
CA LEU A 66 20.66 17.74 -1.40
C LEU A 66 19.77 18.97 -1.60
N THR A 67 19.56 19.71 -0.52
CA THR A 67 18.76 20.94 -0.50
C THR A 67 19.53 22.00 0.26
N VAL A 68 19.26 23.28 0.00
CA VAL A 68 19.79 24.37 0.81
C VAL A 68 18.78 24.78 1.88
N SER A 69 19.26 25.10 3.06
CA SER A 69 18.44 25.69 4.12
C SER A 69 18.06 27.13 3.76
N ILE A 70 17.09 27.69 4.48
CA ILE A 70 16.71 29.12 4.37
C ILE A 70 17.93 30.03 4.67
N LEU A 71 18.90 29.54 5.45
CA LEU A 71 20.13 30.24 5.81
C LEU A 71 21.31 29.93 4.86
N GLY A 72 21.07 29.25 3.73
CA GLY A 72 22.10 28.96 2.73
C GLY A 72 23.02 27.77 3.06
N ASN A 73 22.74 27.01 4.13
CA ASN A 73 23.54 25.83 4.48
C ASN A 73 23.12 24.61 3.64
N PRO A 74 24.06 23.82 3.09
CA PRO A 74 23.73 22.58 2.42
C PRO A 74 23.22 21.54 3.43
N ILE A 75 22.04 20.99 3.18
CA ILE A 75 21.37 19.97 4.00
C ILE A 75 21.02 18.79 3.11
N THR A 76 21.26 17.58 3.61
CA THR A 76 20.76 16.36 3.01
C THR A 76 19.44 15.98 3.66
N LYS A 77 18.36 15.86 2.86
CA LYS A 77 17.04 15.43 3.32
C LYS A 77 16.71 14.07 2.73
N VAL A 78 16.11 13.19 3.51
CA VAL A 78 15.54 11.95 2.99
C VAL A 78 14.11 12.23 2.52
N SER A 79 13.70 11.64 1.39
CA SER A 79 12.31 11.76 0.93
C SER A 79 11.33 11.16 1.95
N ILE A 80 10.40 11.97 2.44
CA ILE A 80 9.32 11.51 3.34
C ILE A 80 8.47 10.44 2.65
N GLU A 81 8.19 10.59 1.35
CA GLU A 81 7.47 9.58 0.56
C GLU A 81 8.18 8.23 0.61
N GLY A 82 9.51 8.24 0.46
CA GLY A 82 10.32 7.02 0.52
C GLY A 82 10.28 6.35 1.89
N LEU A 83 10.37 7.15 2.96
CA LEU A 83 10.26 6.64 4.34
C LEU A 83 8.88 6.06 4.61
N LEU A 84 7.80 6.78 4.27
CA LEU A 84 6.44 6.28 4.46
C LEU A 84 6.21 5.00 3.67
N LYS A 85 6.70 4.90 2.44
CA LYS A 85 6.59 3.68 1.63
C LYS A 85 7.29 2.48 2.29
N GLN A 86 8.45 2.69 2.90
CA GLN A 86 9.15 1.64 3.64
C GLN A 86 8.41 1.21 4.89
N GLU A 87 7.93 2.16 5.69
CA GLU A 87 7.20 1.87 6.94
C GLU A 87 5.86 1.18 6.65
N LEU A 88 5.10 1.64 5.65
CA LEU A 88 3.86 1.01 5.21
C LEU A 88 4.09 -0.41 4.66
N GLY A 89 5.22 -0.65 4.00
CA GLY A 89 5.60 -1.96 3.47
C GLY A 89 6.19 -2.92 4.50
N ASN A 90 6.49 -2.45 5.72
CA ASN A 90 7.10 -3.26 6.76
C ASN A 90 6.05 -4.12 7.49
N PRO A 91 6.08 -5.46 7.38
CA PRO A 91 5.08 -6.33 8.03
C PRO A 91 5.03 -6.19 9.56
N LEU A 92 6.15 -5.81 10.19
CA LEU A 92 6.21 -5.60 11.64
C LEU A 92 5.50 -4.33 12.08
N VAL A 93 5.40 -3.33 11.19
CA VAL A 93 4.73 -2.04 11.44
C VAL A 93 3.29 -2.09 10.94
N ALA A 94 3.05 -2.68 9.77
CA ALA A 94 1.74 -2.78 9.13
C ALA A 94 0.66 -3.39 10.05
N LYS A 95 1.02 -4.34 10.93
CA LYS A 95 0.09 -4.95 11.89
C LYS A 95 -0.47 -3.98 12.96
N TYR A 96 0.17 -2.81 13.14
CA TYR A 96 -0.27 -1.76 14.06
C TYR A 96 -0.95 -0.59 13.34
N LEU A 97 -1.05 -0.65 12.01
CA LEU A 97 -1.69 0.37 11.20
C LEU A 97 -3.12 -0.06 10.86
N ASP A 98 -4.05 0.88 10.99
CA ASP A 98 -5.40 0.73 10.45
C ASP A 98 -5.42 1.26 9.02
N PHE A 99 -5.84 0.44 8.07
CA PHE A 99 -5.97 0.83 6.65
C PHE A 99 -7.40 1.19 6.24
N ASN A 100 -8.37 0.84 7.07
CA ASN A 100 -9.79 1.11 6.86
C ASN A 100 -10.33 1.94 8.02
N PRO A 101 -11.31 2.83 7.77
CA PRO A 101 -12.02 3.50 8.86
C PRO A 101 -12.78 2.49 9.71
N GLU A 102 -13.05 2.86 10.96
CA GLU A 102 -13.79 2.06 11.94
C GLU A 102 -15.06 2.79 12.37
N ASP A 103 -16.20 2.12 12.25
CA ASP A 103 -17.46 2.56 12.84
C ASP A 103 -17.48 2.21 14.33
N ALA A 104 -17.03 3.16 15.15
CA ALA A 104 -17.08 3.08 16.62
C ALA A 104 -18.45 3.45 17.22
N ALA A 105 -19.49 3.66 16.39
CA ALA A 105 -20.82 4.11 16.83
C ALA A 105 -20.79 5.34 17.75
N ARG A 106 -19.79 6.22 17.53
CA ARG A 106 -19.52 7.43 18.33
C ARG A 106 -19.25 7.17 19.83
N GLN A 107 -18.76 5.99 20.17
CA GLN A 107 -18.41 5.60 21.54
C GLN A 107 -16.90 5.31 21.64
N ASN A 108 -16.29 5.69 22.76
CA ASN A 108 -14.90 5.35 23.11
C ASN A 108 -13.91 5.60 21.95
N ILE A 109 -13.86 6.82 21.43
CA ILE A 109 -12.97 7.20 20.34
C ILE A 109 -11.56 7.43 20.90
N PHE A 110 -10.60 6.59 20.51
CA PHE A 110 -9.20 6.68 20.96
C PHE A 110 -8.17 6.60 19.81
N LYS A 111 -8.61 6.38 18.57
CA LYS A 111 -7.75 6.31 17.38
C LYS A 111 -8.35 7.05 16.18
N LEU A 112 -7.48 7.49 15.26
CA LEU A 112 -7.89 8.27 14.08
C LEU A 112 -8.80 7.50 13.12
N SER A 113 -8.65 6.18 13.02
CA SER A 113 -9.52 5.31 12.22
C SER A 113 -10.98 5.36 12.66
N GLN A 114 -11.26 5.68 13.93
CA GLN A 114 -12.61 5.86 14.46
C GLN A 114 -13.19 7.27 14.20
N SER A 115 -12.44 8.14 13.52
CA SER A 115 -12.94 9.48 13.22
C SER A 115 -14.06 9.42 12.18
N GLU A 116 -15.11 10.20 12.43
CA GLU A 116 -16.24 10.34 11.51
C GLU A 116 -15.78 10.88 10.14
N LYS A 117 -14.75 11.75 10.16
CA LYS A 117 -14.13 12.29 8.96
C LYS A 117 -13.58 11.19 8.06
N TRP A 118 -12.88 10.20 8.63
CA TRP A 118 -12.35 9.09 7.86
C TRP A 118 -13.44 8.11 7.42
N LEU A 119 -14.47 7.91 8.24
CA LEU A 119 -15.56 7.00 7.91
C LEU A 119 -16.31 7.38 6.63
N HIS A 120 -16.60 8.67 6.42
CA HIS A 120 -17.41 9.09 5.26
C HIS A 120 -17.19 10.48 4.70
N GLN A 121 -16.36 11.33 5.31
CA GLN A 121 -16.19 12.72 4.86
C GLN A 121 -14.93 12.93 3.99
N PHE A 122 -14.06 11.93 3.86
CA PHE A 122 -12.96 12.01 2.89
C PHE A 122 -13.47 11.78 1.47
N PRO A 123 -12.88 12.47 0.48
CA PRO A 123 -13.03 12.13 -0.93
C PRO A 123 -12.79 10.63 -1.18
N ARG A 124 -13.60 10.04 -2.07
CA ARG A 124 -13.61 8.59 -2.27
C ARG A 124 -12.30 8.04 -2.80
N ASP A 125 -11.54 8.80 -3.56
CA ASP A 125 -10.20 8.48 -4.08
C ASP A 125 -9.12 8.41 -3.00
N LEU A 126 -9.33 9.06 -1.85
CA LEU A 126 -8.43 9.02 -0.69
C LEU A 126 -8.79 7.93 0.32
N GLN A 127 -9.95 7.27 0.17
CA GLN A 127 -10.37 6.17 1.02
C GLN A 127 -9.74 4.84 0.58
N ALA A 128 -9.96 3.78 1.36
CA ALA A 128 -9.52 2.44 0.98
C ALA A 128 -10.22 1.99 -0.32
N GLN A 129 -9.44 1.84 -1.39
CA GLN A 129 -9.96 1.47 -2.72
C GLN A 129 -10.22 -0.02 -2.87
N MET A 130 -9.54 -0.84 -2.08
CA MET A 130 -9.41 -2.27 -2.32
C MET A 130 -9.30 -3.02 -1.00
N ILE A 131 -9.90 -4.20 -0.95
CA ILE A 131 -9.71 -5.16 0.12
C ILE A 131 -9.26 -6.51 -0.43
N SER A 132 -8.48 -7.25 0.35
CA SER A 132 -8.11 -8.63 0.01
C SER A 132 -8.89 -9.60 0.87
N HIS A 133 -9.60 -10.53 0.23
CA HIS A 133 -10.33 -11.59 0.90
C HIS A 133 -10.25 -12.87 0.07
N GLY A 134 -9.98 -14.02 0.71
CA GLY A 134 -9.91 -15.32 0.03
C GLY A 134 -8.87 -15.42 -1.09
N GLY A 135 -7.78 -14.64 -1.01
CA GLY A 135 -6.76 -14.56 -2.07
C GLY A 135 -7.18 -13.77 -3.31
N LYS A 136 -8.33 -13.09 -3.25
CA LYS A 136 -8.85 -12.21 -4.30
C LYS A 136 -8.87 -10.76 -3.85
N HIS A 137 -9.01 -9.86 -4.82
CA HIS A 137 -9.08 -8.42 -4.60
C HIS A 137 -10.45 -7.91 -5.02
N PHE A 138 -11.04 -7.08 -4.18
CA PHE A 138 -12.33 -6.45 -4.43
C PHE A 138 -12.17 -4.95 -4.33
N TYR A 139 -12.64 -4.23 -5.34
CA TYR A 139 -12.51 -2.79 -5.43
C TYR A 139 -13.85 -2.11 -5.19
N ILE A 140 -13.79 -0.87 -4.71
CA ILE A 140 -14.96 -0.01 -4.72
C ILE A 140 -15.35 0.31 -6.17
N TYR A 141 -16.65 0.52 -6.42
CA TYR A 141 -17.20 0.77 -7.75
C TYR A 141 -16.97 -0.34 -8.79
N GLU A 142 -16.64 -1.55 -8.35
CA GLU A 142 -16.62 -2.74 -9.21
C GLU A 142 -17.71 -3.73 -8.81
N PRO A 143 -18.44 -4.36 -9.75
CA PRO A 143 -19.42 -5.37 -9.41
C PRO A 143 -18.77 -6.58 -8.69
N VAL A 144 -19.40 -7.04 -7.62
CA VAL A 144 -18.99 -8.19 -6.83
C VAL A 144 -20.16 -9.15 -6.69
N GLN A 145 -19.93 -10.42 -6.96
CA GLN A 145 -20.90 -11.46 -6.66
C GLN A 145 -20.73 -11.94 -5.22
N ILE A 146 -21.80 -11.92 -4.45
CA ILE A 146 -21.83 -12.44 -3.08
C ILE A 146 -22.25 -13.92 -3.04
N ASN A 147 -22.05 -14.60 -1.92
CA ASN A 147 -22.33 -16.03 -1.73
C ASN A 147 -23.76 -16.45 -2.13
N ASN A 148 -24.74 -15.55 -1.98
CA ASN A 148 -26.14 -15.78 -2.37
C ASN A 148 -26.39 -15.65 -3.88
N GLY A 149 -25.35 -15.46 -4.69
CA GLY A 149 -25.42 -15.35 -6.15
C GLY A 149 -25.77 -13.95 -6.67
N ASN A 150 -26.23 -13.05 -5.80
CA ASN A 150 -26.53 -11.66 -6.17
C ASN A 150 -25.26 -10.89 -6.54
N VAL A 151 -25.40 -9.91 -7.44
CA VAL A 151 -24.32 -8.97 -7.79
C VAL A 151 -24.62 -7.61 -7.18
N VAL A 152 -23.64 -7.05 -6.48
CA VAL A 152 -23.71 -5.77 -5.78
C VAL A 152 -22.47 -4.94 -6.11
N VAL A 153 -22.49 -3.65 -5.81
CA VAL A 153 -21.33 -2.77 -6.03
C VAL A 153 -20.85 -2.23 -4.69
N PRO A 154 -19.63 -2.54 -4.23
CA PRO A 154 -19.04 -1.95 -3.04
C PRO A 154 -18.83 -0.45 -3.20
N ILE A 155 -19.27 0.32 -2.21
CA ILE A 155 -19.18 1.78 -2.16
C ILE A 155 -18.24 2.17 -1.01
N TYR A 156 -18.38 1.59 0.18
CA TYR A 156 -17.43 1.86 1.28
C TYR A 156 -16.85 0.57 1.81
N PHE A 157 -15.62 0.64 2.32
CA PHE A 157 -15.02 -0.40 3.17
C PHE A 157 -14.74 0.19 4.54
N TYR A 158 -15.18 -0.51 5.58
CA TYR A 158 -15.02 -0.04 6.96
C TYR A 158 -15.06 -1.22 7.94
N THR A 159 -14.47 -1.04 9.11
CA THR A 159 -14.45 -2.04 10.18
C THR A 159 -15.54 -1.72 11.19
N LYS A 160 -16.23 -2.74 11.69
CA LYS A 160 -17.20 -2.62 12.77
C LYS A 160 -17.08 -3.83 13.69
N LYS A 161 -16.86 -3.60 14.99
CA LYS A 161 -16.64 -4.68 15.99
C LYS A 161 -15.59 -5.70 15.52
N ASN A 162 -14.43 -5.21 15.06
CA ASN A 162 -13.31 -6.02 14.51
C ASN A 162 -13.65 -6.90 13.29
N LYS A 163 -14.74 -6.62 12.57
CA LYS A 163 -15.08 -7.28 11.31
C LYS A 163 -15.13 -6.27 10.18
N LEU A 164 -14.67 -6.68 9.00
CA LEU A 164 -14.65 -5.83 7.81
C LEU A 164 -15.98 -5.93 7.06
N PHE A 165 -16.63 -4.78 6.90
CA PHE A 165 -17.89 -4.62 6.19
C PHE A 165 -17.69 -3.78 4.93
N SER A 166 -18.62 -3.96 4.00
CA SER A 166 -18.80 -3.05 2.89
C SER A 166 -20.20 -2.48 2.88
N LYS A 167 -20.31 -1.18 2.60
CA LYS A 167 -21.58 -0.61 2.14
C LYS A 167 -21.69 -0.86 0.67
N VAL A 168 -22.74 -1.57 0.25
CA VAL A 168 -22.95 -1.93 -1.14
C VAL A 168 -24.22 -1.28 -1.69
N SER A 169 -24.20 -0.90 -2.96
CA SER A 169 -25.40 -0.54 -3.71
C SER A 169 -25.87 -1.71 -4.58
N ARG A 170 -27.12 -1.63 -5.04
CA ARG A 170 -27.62 -2.53 -6.09
C ARG A 170 -27.00 -2.14 -7.42
N LEU A 171 -26.61 -3.15 -8.19
CA LEU A 171 -26.20 -2.97 -9.58
C LEU A 171 -27.41 -2.50 -10.40
N HIS A 172 -27.28 -1.36 -11.10
CA HIS A 172 -28.26 -0.94 -12.09
C HIS A 172 -27.83 -1.45 -13.46
N VAL A 173 -28.73 -2.16 -14.13
CA VAL A 173 -28.45 -2.81 -15.40
C VAL A 173 -29.53 -2.38 -16.39
N GLU A 174 -29.12 -1.67 -17.42
CA GLU A 174 -29.96 -1.33 -18.55
C GLU A 174 -29.60 -2.23 -19.73
N VAL A 175 -30.60 -2.69 -20.46
CA VAL A 175 -30.40 -3.50 -21.67
C VAL A 175 -30.81 -2.63 -22.84
N SER A 176 -29.86 -2.34 -23.72
CA SER A 176 -30.12 -1.53 -24.91
C SER A 176 -30.97 -2.31 -25.93
N TYR A 177 -31.53 -1.60 -26.91
CA TYR A 177 -32.29 -2.21 -28.01
C TYR A 177 -31.46 -3.24 -28.81
N ASN A 178 -30.13 -3.14 -28.78
CA ASN A 178 -29.21 -4.05 -29.46
C ASN A 178 -28.83 -5.28 -28.61
N MET A 179 -29.44 -5.45 -27.42
CA MET A 179 -29.07 -6.44 -26.40
C MET A 179 -27.70 -6.22 -25.73
N ASP A 180 -27.09 -5.04 -25.94
CA ASP A 180 -25.91 -4.63 -25.18
C ASP A 180 -26.32 -4.33 -23.73
N VAL A 181 -25.48 -4.71 -22.77
CA VAL A 181 -25.75 -4.51 -21.35
C VAL A 181 -24.95 -3.30 -20.88
N GLU A 182 -25.66 -2.26 -20.46
CA GLU A 182 -25.06 -1.09 -19.85
C GLU A 182 -25.17 -1.20 -18.33
N ILE A 183 -24.02 -1.24 -17.66
CA ILE A 183 -23.96 -1.22 -16.20
C ILE A 183 -23.73 0.22 -15.77
N SER A 184 -24.70 0.76 -15.03
CA SER A 184 -24.57 2.04 -14.37
C SER A 184 -24.43 1.85 -12.86
N ILE A 185 -23.47 2.59 -12.30
CA ILE A 185 -23.20 2.65 -10.88
C ILE A 185 -23.59 4.06 -10.46
N HIS A 186 -24.58 4.19 -9.58
CA HIS A 186 -24.91 5.52 -9.06
C HIS A 186 -23.70 6.12 -8.34
N GLY A 187 -23.07 7.12 -8.96
CA GLY A 187 -22.00 7.92 -8.36
C GLY A 187 -22.48 8.73 -7.16
N GLU A 188 -21.57 8.93 -6.19
CA GLU A 188 -21.73 9.78 -5.00
C GLU A 188 -22.90 9.45 -4.06
N LEU A 189 -23.07 8.17 -3.71
CA LEU A 189 -23.95 7.80 -2.60
C LEU A 189 -23.32 8.14 -1.25
N ASP A 190 -24.01 8.96 -0.46
CA ASP A 190 -23.65 9.24 0.94
C ASP A 190 -23.61 7.95 1.78
N PHE A 191 -22.71 7.89 2.75
CA PHE A 191 -22.52 6.72 3.61
C PHE A 191 -23.79 6.32 4.38
N HIS A 192 -24.64 7.30 4.74
CA HIS A 192 -25.90 7.06 5.43
C HIS A 192 -27.10 6.90 4.48
N SER A 193 -26.88 6.82 3.17
CA SER A 193 -27.94 6.60 2.19
C SER A 193 -28.69 5.30 2.44
N SER A 194 -30.02 5.38 2.37
CA SER A 194 -30.92 4.21 2.48
C SER A 194 -30.80 3.24 1.29
N CYS A 195 -30.16 3.67 0.20
CA CYS A 195 -29.84 2.82 -0.95
C CYS A 195 -28.68 1.86 -0.68
N LEU A 196 -27.89 2.11 0.38
CA LEU A 196 -26.76 1.30 0.76
C LEU A 196 -27.15 0.25 1.80
N LYS A 197 -26.58 -0.95 1.65
CA LYS A 197 -26.71 -2.05 2.62
C LYS A 197 -25.35 -2.44 3.16
N ASP A 198 -25.30 -2.78 4.44
CA ASP A 198 -24.10 -3.29 5.07
C ASP A 198 -24.00 -4.81 4.80
N ILE A 199 -22.92 -5.24 4.17
CA ILE A 199 -22.62 -6.65 3.90
C ILE A 199 -21.24 -6.97 4.49
N PRO A 200 -21.11 -8.05 5.30
CA PRO A 200 -19.80 -8.57 5.71
C PRO A 200 -18.98 -8.94 4.48
N THR A 201 -17.71 -8.53 4.44
CA THR A 201 -16.86 -8.81 3.28
C THR A 201 -16.49 -10.30 3.13
N GLU A 202 -16.73 -11.09 4.17
CA GLU A 202 -16.73 -12.56 4.14
C GLU A 202 -17.79 -13.16 3.19
N GLU A 203 -18.83 -12.39 2.84
CA GLU A 203 -19.83 -12.81 1.86
C GLU A 203 -19.38 -12.59 0.40
N PHE A 204 -18.23 -11.95 0.17
CA PHE A 204 -17.74 -11.68 -1.18
C PHE A 204 -17.14 -12.95 -1.79
N TRP A 205 -17.62 -13.31 -2.98
CA TRP A 205 -17.26 -14.57 -3.63
C TRP A 205 -16.42 -14.39 -4.90
N LYS A 206 -16.96 -13.65 -5.89
CA LYS A 206 -16.31 -13.44 -7.20
C LYS A 206 -16.12 -11.95 -7.47
N PRO A 207 -14.88 -11.52 -7.74
CA PRO A 207 -14.61 -10.18 -8.29
C PRO A 207 -15.18 -10.07 -9.70
N TYR A 208 -15.29 -8.84 -10.20
CA TYR A 208 -15.95 -8.50 -11.46
C TYR A 208 -15.53 -9.38 -12.66
N ASN A 209 -14.22 -9.61 -12.80
CA ASN A 209 -13.64 -10.42 -13.87
C ASN A 209 -14.00 -11.92 -13.82
N GLU A 210 -14.53 -12.41 -12.70
CA GLU A 210 -14.96 -13.81 -12.53
C GLU A 210 -16.49 -13.97 -12.52
N ILE A 211 -17.26 -12.88 -12.65
CA ILE A 211 -18.71 -12.94 -12.67
C ILE A 211 -19.18 -13.43 -14.04
N HIS A 212 -20.01 -14.47 -14.04
CA HIS A 212 -20.59 -15.04 -15.25
C HIS A 212 -22.10 -14.81 -15.27
N VAL A 213 -22.64 -14.44 -16.42
CA VAL A 213 -24.09 -14.39 -16.66
C VAL A 213 -24.65 -15.80 -16.89
N LYS A 214 -25.99 -15.96 -16.84
CA LYS A 214 -26.67 -17.26 -16.97
C LYS A 214 -26.28 -18.06 -18.22
N ASN A 215 -25.83 -17.39 -19.29
CA ASN A 215 -25.41 -18.02 -20.54
C ASN A 215 -23.96 -18.56 -20.50
N GLY A 216 -23.24 -18.41 -19.38
CA GLY A 216 -21.84 -18.82 -19.23
C GLY A 216 -20.82 -17.81 -19.73
N GLU A 217 -21.25 -16.69 -20.30
CA GLU A 217 -20.37 -15.58 -20.69
C GLU A 217 -19.95 -14.75 -19.47
N GLN A 218 -18.78 -14.11 -19.54
CA GLN A 218 -18.34 -13.17 -18.51
C GLN A 218 -19.15 -11.87 -18.58
N LEU A 219 -19.53 -11.35 -17.41
CA LEU A 219 -20.25 -10.08 -17.29
C LEU A 219 -19.43 -8.93 -17.93
N ALA A 220 -18.12 -8.96 -17.71
CA ALA A 220 -17.19 -7.97 -18.23
C ALA A 220 -17.18 -7.92 -19.77
N SER A 221 -17.20 -9.08 -20.43
CA SER A 221 -17.29 -9.17 -21.89
C SER A 221 -18.61 -8.63 -22.43
N LYS A 222 -19.72 -8.88 -21.72
CA LYS A 222 -21.06 -8.46 -22.14
C LYS A 222 -21.27 -6.95 -22.07
N CYS A 223 -20.56 -6.27 -21.18
CA CYS A 223 -20.63 -4.82 -21.00
C CYS A 223 -19.48 -4.09 -21.71
N GLY A 224 -18.73 -4.78 -22.57
CA GLY A 224 -17.58 -4.21 -23.28
C GLY A 224 -16.44 -3.73 -22.38
N ASN A 225 -16.34 -4.23 -21.15
CA ASN A 225 -15.46 -3.71 -20.08
C ASN A 225 -15.69 -2.24 -19.72
N ILE A 226 -16.87 -1.69 -20.01
CA ILE A 226 -17.21 -0.31 -19.67
C ILE A 226 -18.19 -0.33 -18.49
N LEU A 227 -17.82 0.40 -17.43
CA LEU A 227 -18.68 0.69 -16.30
C LEU A 227 -18.97 2.19 -16.33
N HIS A 228 -20.24 2.57 -16.33
CA HIS A 228 -20.65 3.97 -16.28
C HIS A 228 -20.87 4.36 -14.82
N CYS A 229 -20.14 5.38 -14.35
CA CYS A 229 -20.25 5.93 -13.00
C CYS A 229 -20.84 7.35 -13.03
#